data_AF-A0A970BYA8-F1
#
_entry.id   AF-A0A970BYA8-F1
#
_cell.length_a   1.000
_cell.length_b   1.000
_cell.length_c   1.000
_cell.angle_alpha   90.00
_cell.angle_beta   90.00
_cell.angle_gamma   90.00
#
_symmetry.space_group_name_H-M   'P 1'
#
loop_
_entity.id
_entity.type
_entity.pdbx_description
1 polymer ?
#
loop_
_entity_poly.entity_id
_entity_poly.type
_entity_poly.pdbx_seq_one_letter_code
_entity_poly.pdbx_strand_id
1 'polypeptide(L)'
;MRHQQHLWAVLVLLPGVLAGPVLGASPAGGASEDLSALKPFLRTSMAWTCPSLGRDFPLNVYFARESTGSEAREVILYVMNEAWERIGRESDLSILRDYIGQEFIVVTLDFGNAPQAVSPAIDGDIDVLYQALFGLQTPSILKAINLQPEARRLFVLPEGYRVATDLTFWEIDKHGAYGTLEYIMKTYNEEIVAKIRQRERNAPDLQPATQPSDMVDRQGRPFDYRIKMDIVYPSQATRRLPVFVESATQIPRVSHRGYLFQCRGYVYVVMGHCFNPIVQHYWHCGPFTLDHWNGLACYTAAMRYLYKNADLYSMDTDHIGMMGISKGQYAVTRLSDPNHAGTAESKKFSSFPAGFGTFPDGTPQAQPWQGYPSRIHCGWQGMGMGLWEREYITPDYVPTILACGENDRDVITDEGTPIFLKALEAMNTNHVYLFMEGLGHSFSYGYDNRLGVDRHRLVNDFFDRYLKSEDKLPPVVLIASPRDGAEGVSSSEAIWVQFAPVIDETTILSGRAVQVATLPDRQDVKGSWAVSHGGTKFTFTPDAPLAPGRQYELAVTTGVKDKAGTALQDARTFRFQTAP
;
A
#
# COMPACT_ATOMS: atom_id res chain seq x y z
N MET A 1 2.30 -47.71 -1.88
CA MET A 1 1.47 -46.63 -1.33
C MET A 1 2.37 -45.75 -0.44
N ARG A 2 3.37 -44.95 -0.85
CA ARG A 2 3.67 -44.10 -2.02
C ARG A 2 2.64 -42.99 -2.29
N HIS A 3 2.80 -41.86 -1.61
CA HIS A 3 2.71 -40.54 -2.24
C HIS A 3 4.00 -39.77 -1.96
N GLN A 4 4.97 -39.95 -2.86
CA GLN A 4 6.01 -38.96 -3.12
C GLN A 4 5.33 -37.78 -3.81
N GLN A 5 5.37 -36.59 -3.23
CA GLN A 5 5.16 -35.36 -4.01
C GLN A 5 6.52 -34.93 -4.54
N HIS A 6 6.67 -35.12 -5.85
CA HIS A 6 7.85 -34.75 -6.59
C HIS A 6 7.97 -33.22 -6.64
N LEU A 7 9.07 -32.71 -6.10
CA LEU A 7 9.66 -31.43 -6.48
C LEU A 7 9.94 -31.47 -7.98
N TRP A 8 9.13 -30.77 -8.76
CA TRP A 8 9.50 -30.35 -10.11
C TRP A 8 9.83 -28.87 -10.06
N ALA A 9 11.13 -28.58 -10.01
CA ALA A 9 11.64 -27.28 -10.43
C ALA A 9 11.36 -27.16 -11.94
N VAL A 10 10.24 -26.52 -12.29
CA VAL A 10 10.04 -26.05 -13.66
C VAL A 10 10.83 -24.77 -13.78
N LEU A 11 11.99 -24.87 -14.43
CA LEU A 11 12.76 -23.76 -14.93
C LEU A 11 11.92 -23.10 -16.04
N VAL A 12 11.01 -22.20 -15.68
CA VAL A 12 10.39 -21.32 -16.67
C VAL A 12 11.45 -20.30 -17.05
N LEU A 13 12.03 -20.48 -18.23
CA LEU A 13 12.73 -19.41 -18.94
C LEU A 13 11.70 -18.30 -19.18
N LEU A 14 11.70 -17.30 -18.31
CA LEU A 14 11.02 -16.03 -18.57
C LEU A 14 11.55 -15.49 -19.90
N PRO A 15 10.70 -15.20 -20.91
CA PRO A 15 11.14 -14.40 -22.04
C PRO A 15 11.62 -13.06 -21.47
N GLY A 16 12.84 -12.68 -21.83
CA GLY A 16 13.51 -11.50 -21.29
C GLY A 16 12.61 -10.28 -21.32
N VAL A 17 12.13 -9.88 -20.13
CA VAL A 17 11.58 -8.55 -19.92
C VAL A 17 12.77 -7.62 -20.10
N LEU A 18 12.83 -6.96 -21.25
CA LEU A 18 13.68 -5.79 -21.41
C LEU A 18 13.30 -4.82 -20.29
N ALA A 19 14.19 -4.67 -19.32
CA ALA A 19 14.09 -3.63 -18.33
C ALA A 19 14.10 -2.30 -19.10
N GLY A 20 12.94 -1.65 -19.19
CA GLY A 20 12.87 -0.25 -19.59
C GLY A 20 13.78 0.57 -18.67
N PRO A 21 14.35 1.68 -19.16
CA PRO A 21 15.32 2.44 -18.41
C PRO A 21 14.72 2.87 -17.07
N VAL A 22 15.44 2.57 -15.99
CA VAL A 22 15.11 3.04 -14.65
C VAL A 22 15.40 4.54 -14.62
N LEU A 23 14.34 5.35 -14.70
CA LEU A 23 14.45 6.80 -14.53
C LEU A 23 14.68 7.10 -13.04
N GLY A 24 15.89 7.57 -12.73
CA GLY A 24 16.33 7.90 -11.36
C GLY A 24 17.80 7.59 -11.06
N ALA A 25 18.49 6.84 -11.92
CA ALA A 25 19.90 6.51 -11.71
C ALA A 25 20.80 7.76 -11.85
N SER A 26 21.01 8.48 -10.74
CA SER A 26 22.16 9.38 -10.58
C SER A 26 23.41 8.58 -10.23
N PRO A 27 24.61 8.98 -10.69
CA PRO A 27 25.84 8.35 -10.24
C PRO A 27 26.01 8.60 -8.73
N ALA A 28 26.06 7.52 -7.96
CA ALA A 28 26.41 7.52 -6.55
C ALA A 28 27.79 8.18 -6.37
N GLY A 29 27.77 9.37 -5.76
CA GLY A 29 28.95 10.21 -5.55
C GLY A 29 29.12 10.57 -4.07
N GLY A 30 28.99 9.60 -3.18
CA GLY A 30 29.42 9.70 -1.78
C GLY A 30 30.55 8.71 -1.52
N ALA A 31 31.63 9.14 -0.86
CA ALA A 31 32.60 8.20 -0.32
C ALA A 31 31.88 7.29 0.68
N SER A 32 32.14 5.98 0.65
CA SER A 32 31.58 5.04 1.63
C SER A 32 31.90 5.52 3.04
N GLU A 33 30.86 5.80 3.84
CA GLU A 33 31.03 6.32 5.20
C GLU A 33 31.76 5.29 6.09
N ASP A 34 32.69 5.73 6.93
CA ASP A 34 33.42 4.83 7.83
C ASP A 34 32.53 4.38 9.00
N LEU A 35 32.02 3.14 8.91
CA LEU A 35 31.22 2.51 9.95
C LEU A 35 32.06 1.71 10.97
N SER A 36 33.39 1.82 10.97
CA SER A 36 34.28 1.07 11.87
C SER A 36 33.96 1.26 13.36
N ALA A 37 33.40 2.42 13.70
CA ALA A 37 32.89 2.74 15.02
C ALA A 37 31.74 1.85 15.51
N LEU A 38 31.04 1.15 14.62
CA LEU A 38 29.93 0.25 14.98
C LEU A 38 30.40 -1.17 15.34
N LYS A 39 31.68 -1.49 15.14
CA LYS A 39 32.25 -2.83 15.41
C LYS A 39 31.92 -3.41 16.80
N PRO A 40 31.94 -2.64 17.91
CA PRO A 40 31.55 -3.18 19.23
C PRO A 40 30.10 -3.68 19.32
N PHE A 41 29.22 -3.19 18.44
CA PHE A 41 27.80 -3.53 18.40
C PHE A 41 27.46 -4.60 17.37
N LEU A 42 28.42 -5.02 16.53
CA LEU A 42 28.21 -6.04 15.52
C LEU A 42 27.95 -7.40 16.18
N ARG A 43 26.87 -8.06 15.79
CA ARG A 43 26.46 -9.39 16.29
C ARG A 43 26.68 -10.49 15.26
N THR A 44 26.43 -10.19 14.00
CA THR A 44 26.78 -11.09 12.90
C THR A 44 26.94 -10.33 11.60
N SER A 45 27.70 -10.91 10.69
CA SER A 45 27.89 -10.46 9.31
C SER A 45 27.74 -11.67 8.40
N MET A 46 27.00 -11.52 7.31
CA MET A 46 26.76 -12.58 6.34
C MET A 46 26.56 -12.02 4.94
N ALA A 47 26.64 -12.91 3.94
CA ALA A 47 26.23 -12.62 2.59
C ALA A 47 24.74 -12.99 2.44
N TRP A 48 23.94 -12.06 1.92
CA TRP A 48 22.51 -12.24 1.68
C TRP A 48 22.24 -12.35 0.18
N THR A 49 21.66 -13.47 -0.23
CA THR A 49 21.31 -13.69 -1.64
C THR A 49 20.09 -12.86 -2.02
N CYS A 50 20.22 -12.09 -3.10
CA CYS A 50 19.13 -11.33 -3.73
C CYS A 50 18.81 -11.97 -5.09
N PRO A 51 17.87 -12.92 -5.16
CA PRO A 51 17.50 -13.59 -6.41
C PRO A 51 17.17 -12.64 -7.56
N SER A 52 16.50 -11.52 -7.29
CA SER A 52 16.14 -10.54 -8.33
C SER A 52 17.36 -9.94 -9.03
N LEU A 53 18.51 -9.91 -8.33
CA LEU A 53 19.76 -9.34 -8.81
C LEU A 53 20.81 -10.41 -9.17
N GLY A 54 20.51 -11.70 -8.91
CA GLY A 54 21.36 -12.84 -9.26
C GLY A 54 22.70 -12.90 -8.52
N ARG A 55 22.83 -12.26 -7.35
CA ARG A 55 24.08 -12.21 -6.56
C ARG A 55 23.82 -11.96 -5.08
N ASP A 56 24.89 -12.09 -4.29
CA ASP A 56 24.86 -11.82 -2.85
C ASP A 56 25.30 -10.39 -2.53
N PHE A 57 24.79 -9.88 -1.40
CA PHE A 57 25.07 -8.56 -0.85
C PHE A 57 25.42 -8.64 0.64
N PRO A 58 26.31 -7.76 1.15
CA PRO A 58 26.62 -7.71 2.58
C PRO A 58 25.39 -7.42 3.43
N LEU A 59 25.19 -8.24 4.47
CA LEU A 59 24.19 -8.05 5.50
C LEU A 59 24.86 -8.10 6.87
N ASN A 60 24.64 -7.07 7.69
CA ASN A 60 25.16 -7.01 9.05
C ASN A 60 24.03 -6.79 10.04
N VAL A 61 24.15 -7.38 11.23
CA VAL A 61 23.22 -7.17 12.34
C VAL A 61 23.96 -6.55 13.52
N TYR A 62 23.46 -5.44 14.01
CA TYR A 62 23.98 -4.70 15.15
C TYR A 62 22.94 -4.66 16.28
N PHE A 63 23.42 -4.70 17.52
CA PHE A 63 22.61 -4.50 18.70
C PHE A 63 23.46 -3.99 19.87
N ALA A 64 22.87 -3.23 20.80
CA ALA A 64 23.63 -2.64 21.92
C ALA A 64 24.29 -3.69 22.84
N ARG A 65 23.67 -4.86 22.97
CA ARG A 65 24.06 -5.95 23.90
C ARG A 65 24.21 -7.28 23.17
N GLU A 66 24.79 -8.30 23.80
CA GLU A 66 24.93 -9.64 23.20
C GLU A 66 23.60 -10.39 23.03
N SER A 67 22.55 -9.99 23.75
CA SER A 67 21.22 -10.57 23.68
C SER A 67 20.15 -9.55 24.06
N THR A 68 18.93 -9.70 23.54
CA THR A 68 17.75 -8.93 23.98
C THR A 68 17.20 -9.43 25.32
N GLY A 69 17.64 -10.58 25.82
CA GLY A 69 17.07 -11.21 27.02
C GLY A 69 15.63 -11.65 26.78
N SER A 70 14.74 -11.39 27.75
CA SER A 70 13.32 -11.73 27.66
C SER A 70 12.48 -10.67 26.92
N GLU A 71 13.05 -9.50 26.62
CA GLU A 71 12.33 -8.42 25.96
C GLU A 71 12.52 -8.52 24.45
N ALA A 72 11.42 -8.44 23.70
CA ALA A 72 11.49 -8.34 22.26
C ALA A 72 11.80 -6.88 21.87
N ARG A 73 12.53 -6.69 20.77
CA ARG A 73 12.92 -5.37 20.27
C ARG A 73 12.51 -5.14 18.83
N GLU A 74 12.12 -3.93 18.50
CA GLU A 74 11.81 -3.52 17.13
C GLU A 74 13.04 -3.60 16.23
N VAL A 75 12.82 -3.79 14.93
CA VAL A 75 13.89 -3.97 13.95
C VAL A 75 13.93 -2.79 12.98
N ILE A 76 15.13 -2.27 12.72
CA ILE A 76 15.42 -1.38 11.59
C ILE A 76 16.09 -2.22 10.50
N LEU A 77 15.56 -2.21 9.28
CA LEU A 77 16.30 -2.63 8.09
C LEU A 77 16.77 -1.39 7.34
N TYR A 78 18.05 -1.09 7.45
CA TYR A 78 18.70 0.04 6.80
C TYR A 78 19.26 -0.39 5.44
N VAL A 79 18.68 0.14 4.36
CA VAL A 79 19.03 -0.18 2.97
C VAL A 79 20.06 0.83 2.48
N MET A 80 21.26 0.37 2.17
CA MET A 80 22.39 1.21 1.79
C MET A 80 22.75 1.03 0.32
N ASN A 81 23.22 2.12 -0.31
CA ASN A 81 23.76 2.13 -1.66
C ASN A 81 22.84 1.44 -2.70
N GLU A 82 21.52 1.56 -2.54
CA GLU A 82 20.58 1.22 -3.61
C GLU A 82 20.74 2.21 -4.77
N ALA A 83 20.36 1.84 -5.99
CA ALA A 83 20.48 2.70 -7.16
C ALA A 83 19.34 3.75 -7.21
N TRP A 84 19.16 4.46 -6.10
CA TRP A 84 18.25 5.58 -5.92
C TRP A 84 18.99 6.78 -5.34
N GLU A 85 18.45 7.99 -5.55
CA GLU A 85 19.03 9.19 -4.96
C GLU A 85 18.98 9.14 -3.42
N ARG A 86 20.13 9.34 -2.77
CA ARG A 86 20.20 9.60 -1.33
C ARG A 86 19.66 10.99 -1.00
N ILE A 87 18.42 11.05 -0.51
CA ILE A 87 17.75 12.33 -0.21
C ILE A 87 18.11 12.86 1.19
N GLY A 88 18.22 11.95 2.17
CA GLY A 88 18.62 12.32 3.52
C GLY A 88 20.08 12.72 3.59
N ARG A 89 20.40 13.74 4.38
CA ARG A 89 21.76 14.31 4.46
C ARG A 89 22.48 14.05 5.78
N GLU A 90 21.78 13.55 6.79
CA GLU A 90 22.47 13.09 7.99
C GLU A 90 23.36 11.87 7.67
N SER A 91 24.44 11.70 8.42
CA SER A 91 25.39 10.60 8.22
C SER A 91 24.79 9.27 8.68
N ASP A 92 25.10 8.18 7.97
CA ASP A 92 24.63 6.83 8.29
C ASP A 92 25.15 6.39 9.66
N LEU A 93 26.41 6.72 10.00
CA LEU A 93 26.98 6.40 11.30
C LEU A 93 26.19 7.04 12.45
N SER A 94 25.74 8.28 12.29
CA SER A 94 24.91 8.99 13.28
C SER A 94 23.58 8.27 13.48
N ILE A 95 22.86 8.03 12.38
CA ILE A 95 21.54 7.37 12.39
C ILE A 95 21.64 5.97 13.01
N LEU A 96 22.58 5.14 12.55
CA LEU A 96 22.73 3.76 13.02
C LEU A 96 23.12 3.71 14.50
N ARG A 97 24.01 4.60 14.98
CA ARG A 97 24.36 4.71 16.40
C ARG A 97 23.15 5.06 17.27
N ASP A 98 22.32 5.99 16.82
CA ASP A 98 21.13 6.40 17.57
C ASP A 98 20.16 5.23 17.76
N TYR A 99 19.88 4.46 16.70
CA TYR A 99 18.97 3.32 16.80
C TYR A 99 19.55 2.17 17.63
N ILE A 100 20.85 1.90 17.51
CA ILE A 100 21.52 0.94 18.40
C ILE A 100 21.40 1.41 19.86
N GLY A 101 21.62 2.70 20.14
CA GLY A 101 21.51 3.29 21.47
C GLY A 101 20.08 3.26 22.03
N GLN A 102 19.07 3.33 21.16
CA GLN A 102 17.65 3.15 21.49
C GLN A 102 17.24 1.67 21.60
N GLU A 103 18.19 0.75 21.50
CA GLU A 103 17.96 -0.70 21.56
C GLU A 103 17.06 -1.26 20.45
N PHE A 104 17.10 -0.67 19.26
CA PHE A 104 16.63 -1.36 18.06
C PHE A 104 17.61 -2.46 17.65
N ILE A 105 17.09 -3.55 17.10
CA ILE A 105 17.92 -4.49 16.31
C ILE A 105 18.13 -3.84 14.95
N VAL A 106 19.36 -3.43 14.65
CA VAL A 106 19.67 -2.73 13.41
C VAL A 106 20.29 -3.70 12.41
N VAL A 107 19.64 -3.88 11.27
CA VAL A 107 20.09 -4.73 10.17
C VAL A 107 20.45 -3.83 9.00
N THR A 108 21.67 -3.91 8.49
CA THR A 108 22.07 -3.18 7.27
C THR A 108 22.11 -4.15 6.09
N LEU A 109 21.52 -3.77 4.94
CA LEU A 109 21.66 -4.46 3.67
C LEU A 109 22.30 -3.49 2.66
N ASP A 110 23.51 -3.80 2.21
CA ASP A 110 24.29 -2.90 1.35
C ASP A 110 24.31 -3.40 -0.10
N PHE A 111 23.64 -2.67 -1.00
CA PHE A 111 23.57 -3.01 -2.42
C PHE A 111 24.80 -2.58 -3.23
N GLY A 112 25.78 -1.92 -2.62
CA GLY A 112 27.06 -1.59 -3.23
C GLY A 112 26.95 -0.80 -4.53
N ASN A 113 25.90 0.03 -4.69
CA ASN A 113 25.60 0.83 -5.88
C ASN A 113 25.34 -0.02 -7.14
N ALA A 114 24.79 -1.23 -6.97
CA ALA A 114 24.36 -2.05 -8.08
C ALA A 114 23.24 -1.32 -8.87
N PRO A 115 23.42 -1.03 -10.18
CA PRO A 115 22.48 -0.19 -10.95
C PRO A 115 21.07 -0.79 -11.07
N GLN A 116 20.94 -2.10 -10.89
CA GLN A 116 19.68 -2.82 -10.90
C GLN A 116 18.97 -2.86 -9.53
N ALA A 117 19.66 -2.45 -8.45
CA ALA A 117 19.12 -2.45 -7.10
C ALA A 117 18.18 -1.26 -6.88
N VAL A 118 17.02 -1.31 -7.52
CA VAL A 118 16.01 -0.26 -7.46
C VAL A 118 14.68 -0.86 -7.09
N SER A 119 13.89 -0.17 -6.27
CA SER A 119 12.49 -0.53 -6.12
C SER A 119 11.78 -0.37 -7.50
N PRO A 120 10.77 -1.19 -7.84
CA PRO A 120 10.27 -2.33 -7.09
C PRO A 120 11.05 -3.64 -7.32
N ALA A 121 12.16 -3.64 -8.06
CA ALA A 121 12.89 -4.87 -8.40
C ALA A 121 13.43 -5.59 -7.15
N ILE A 122 13.90 -4.82 -6.15
CA ILE A 122 14.45 -5.34 -4.90
C ILE A 122 13.41 -5.60 -3.80
N ASP A 123 12.17 -5.13 -3.97
CA ASP A 123 11.14 -5.21 -2.92
C ASP A 123 10.86 -6.66 -2.50
N GLY A 124 10.85 -7.58 -3.47
CA GLY A 124 10.67 -9.01 -3.21
C GLY A 124 11.82 -9.63 -2.40
N ASP A 125 13.06 -9.23 -2.67
CA ASP A 125 14.22 -9.72 -1.92
C ASP A 125 14.21 -9.19 -0.48
N ILE A 126 13.74 -7.95 -0.27
CA ILE A 126 13.55 -7.36 1.05
C ILE A 126 12.44 -8.08 1.83
N ASP A 127 11.32 -8.47 1.18
CA ASP A 127 10.29 -9.27 1.85
C ASP A 127 10.82 -10.66 2.26
N VAL A 128 11.63 -11.32 1.43
CA VAL A 128 12.27 -12.59 1.80
C VAL A 128 13.18 -12.41 3.03
N LEU A 129 13.95 -11.31 3.09
CA LEU A 129 14.74 -10.98 4.27
C LEU A 129 13.88 -10.76 5.51
N TYR A 130 12.78 -10.01 5.38
CA TYR A 130 11.81 -9.86 6.47
C TYR A 130 11.34 -11.24 6.97
N GLN A 131 10.95 -12.14 6.07
CA GLN A 131 10.46 -13.47 6.46
C GLN A 131 11.51 -14.26 7.24
N ALA A 132 12.78 -14.14 6.88
CA ALA A 132 13.91 -14.74 7.59
C ALA A 132 14.23 -14.07 8.93
N LEU A 133 14.06 -12.74 9.05
CA LEU A 133 14.26 -12.01 10.30
C LEU A 133 13.22 -12.43 11.35
N PHE A 134 11.94 -12.56 10.96
CA PHE A 134 10.86 -12.93 11.89
C PHE A 134 10.61 -14.43 11.99
N GLY A 135 11.27 -15.22 11.15
CA GLY A 135 11.14 -16.67 11.13
C GLY A 135 9.74 -17.15 10.77
N LEU A 136 9.19 -16.62 9.67
CA LEU A 136 7.82 -16.94 9.22
C LEU A 136 7.73 -18.25 8.44
N GLN A 137 8.72 -18.53 7.60
CA GLN A 137 8.83 -19.77 6.82
C GLN A 137 10.02 -20.62 7.24
N THR A 138 11.04 -19.99 7.80
CA THR A 138 12.27 -20.60 8.31
C THR A 138 12.46 -20.20 9.77
N PRO A 139 13.37 -20.83 10.53
CA PRO A 139 13.79 -20.29 11.81
C PRO A 139 14.37 -18.88 11.66
N SER A 140 14.07 -18.00 12.62
CA SER A 140 14.55 -16.61 12.60
C SER A 140 16.08 -16.55 12.68
N ILE A 141 16.71 -15.81 11.76
CA ILE A 141 18.16 -15.57 11.77
C ILE A 141 18.61 -14.72 12.98
N LEU A 142 17.71 -13.92 13.55
CA LEU A 142 17.96 -13.12 14.75
C LEU A 142 17.95 -14.00 16.02
N LYS A 143 17.01 -14.95 16.10
CA LYS A 143 16.97 -15.90 17.24
C LYS A 143 18.22 -16.77 17.30
N ALA A 144 18.80 -17.11 16.15
CA ALA A 144 20.06 -17.87 16.08
C ALA A 144 21.25 -17.15 16.76
N ILE A 145 21.16 -15.84 16.94
CA ILE A 145 22.17 -14.99 17.60
C ILE A 145 21.63 -14.36 18.90
N ASN A 146 20.66 -15.01 19.55
CA ASN A 146 20.08 -14.59 20.84
C ASN A 146 19.39 -13.21 20.81
N LEU A 147 18.92 -12.77 19.65
CA LEU A 147 18.12 -11.56 19.50
C LEU A 147 16.66 -11.92 19.21
N GLN A 148 15.74 -11.33 19.97
CA GLN A 148 14.31 -11.57 19.80
C GLN A 148 13.64 -10.33 19.18
N PRO A 149 13.19 -10.40 17.92
CA PRO A 149 12.47 -9.30 17.31
C PRO A 149 11.04 -9.20 17.84
N GLU A 150 10.55 -7.98 18.05
CA GLU A 150 9.15 -7.72 18.38
C GLU A 150 8.27 -8.14 17.20
N ALA A 151 7.26 -8.96 17.47
CA ALA A 151 6.53 -9.67 16.44
C ALA A 151 6.08 -8.75 15.28
N ARG A 152 6.70 -8.96 14.12
CA ARG A 152 6.42 -8.29 12.84
C ARG A 152 6.66 -6.77 12.81
N ARG A 153 7.28 -6.16 13.83
CA ARG A 153 7.67 -4.74 13.86
C ARG A 153 9.03 -4.54 13.16
N LEU A 154 8.98 -4.16 11.89
CA LEU A 154 10.14 -3.80 11.07
C LEU A 154 9.91 -2.43 10.44
N PHE A 155 10.94 -1.58 10.43
CA PHE A 155 10.97 -0.34 9.64
C PHE A 155 12.08 -0.44 8.59
N VAL A 156 11.72 -0.40 7.31
CA VAL A 156 12.68 -0.35 6.20
C VAL A 156 13.02 1.11 5.93
N LEU A 157 14.30 1.48 6.08
CA LEU A 157 14.81 2.83 5.91
C LEU A 157 15.87 2.83 4.81
N PRO A 158 15.69 3.58 3.70
CA PRO A 158 16.80 3.85 2.79
C PRO A 158 17.83 4.76 3.47
N GLU A 159 19.05 4.77 2.95
CA GLU A 159 20.13 5.57 3.50
C GLU A 159 19.77 7.06 3.66
N GLY A 160 20.16 7.63 4.81
CA GLY A 160 19.80 8.96 5.23
C GLY A 160 18.38 9.11 5.79
N TYR A 161 17.57 8.05 5.89
CA TYR A 161 16.21 8.16 6.45
C TYR A 161 16.15 7.88 7.96
N ARG A 162 15.12 8.43 8.60
CA ARG A 162 14.73 8.17 9.99
C ARG A 162 13.29 7.70 10.08
N VAL A 163 12.93 7.16 11.24
CA VAL A 163 11.55 6.82 11.60
C VAL A 163 11.16 7.54 12.89
N ALA A 164 9.96 8.09 12.92
CA ALA A 164 9.29 8.54 14.13
C ALA A 164 8.15 7.56 14.43
N THR A 165 8.21 6.89 15.58
CA THR A 165 7.31 5.78 15.93
C THR A 165 6.27 6.18 16.97
N ASP A 166 5.14 5.47 16.98
CA ASP A 166 4.06 5.55 17.97
C ASP A 166 3.50 6.97 18.20
N LEU A 167 3.51 7.80 17.15
CA LEU A 167 2.98 9.17 17.16
C LEU A 167 1.46 9.12 17.30
N THR A 168 0.93 9.65 18.41
CA THR A 168 -0.52 9.69 18.64
C THR A 168 -1.14 10.80 17.80
N PHE A 169 -2.07 10.41 16.92
CA PHE A 169 -2.81 11.37 16.10
C PHE A 169 -4.29 11.48 16.49
N TRP A 170 -4.84 10.50 17.19
CA TRP A 170 -6.24 10.54 17.61
C TRP A 170 -6.45 9.69 18.85
N GLU A 171 -7.46 10.03 19.65
CA GLU A 171 -7.76 9.40 20.93
C GLU A 171 -9.26 9.13 20.98
N ILE A 172 -9.63 7.84 20.99
CA ILE A 172 -11.04 7.41 20.88
C ILE A 172 -11.88 7.94 22.04
N ASP A 173 -11.30 7.94 23.25
CA ASP A 173 -11.90 8.39 24.50
C ASP A 173 -11.97 9.91 24.65
N LYS A 174 -11.38 10.67 23.73
CA LYS A 174 -11.49 12.13 23.72
C LYS A 174 -12.30 12.61 22.54
N HIS A 175 -12.03 12.07 21.36
CA HIS A 175 -12.52 12.61 20.10
C HIS A 175 -13.58 11.73 19.43
N GLY A 176 -13.84 10.53 19.95
CA GLY A 176 -14.87 9.64 19.42
C GLY A 176 -16.27 10.23 19.57
N ALA A 177 -17.14 9.96 18.61
CA ALA A 177 -18.53 10.41 18.54
C ALA A 177 -19.35 10.00 19.78
N TYR A 178 -20.43 10.73 20.04
CA TYR A 178 -21.36 10.46 21.14
C TYR A 178 -21.85 9.01 21.13
N GLY A 179 -21.68 8.27 22.23
CA GLY A 179 -22.05 6.85 22.33
C GLY A 179 -20.90 5.87 22.06
N THR A 180 -19.72 6.34 21.63
CA THR A 180 -18.58 5.47 21.28
C THR A 180 -18.05 4.71 22.49
N LEU A 181 -17.85 5.38 23.63
CA LEU A 181 -17.29 4.75 24.83
C LEU A 181 -18.28 3.76 25.45
N GLU A 182 -19.56 4.10 25.44
CA GLU A 182 -20.65 3.24 25.91
C GLU A 182 -20.72 1.96 25.09
N TYR A 183 -20.57 2.07 23.77
CA TYR A 183 -20.52 0.92 22.88
C TYR A 183 -19.29 0.03 23.13
N ILE A 184 -18.12 0.63 23.35
CA ILE A 184 -16.90 -0.12 23.70
C ILE A 184 -17.09 -0.84 25.04
N MET A 185 -17.57 -0.16 26.08
CA MET A 185 -17.84 -0.77 27.40
C MET A 185 -18.86 -1.91 27.31
N LYS A 186 -19.94 -1.72 26.56
CA LYS A 186 -20.93 -2.78 26.31
C LYS A 186 -20.26 -4.01 25.68
N THR A 187 -19.46 -3.79 24.63
CA THR A 187 -18.74 -4.88 23.95
C THR A 187 -17.77 -5.57 24.89
N TYR A 188 -17.06 -4.83 25.75
CA TYR A 188 -16.14 -5.40 26.74
C TYR A 188 -16.87 -6.28 27.75
N ASN A 189 -17.99 -5.80 28.30
CA ASN A 189 -18.78 -6.55 29.27
C ASN A 189 -19.38 -7.82 28.67
N GLU A 190 -19.93 -7.74 27.46
CA GLU A 190 -20.64 -8.84 26.81
C GLU A 190 -19.70 -9.87 26.16
N GLU A 191 -18.59 -9.45 25.56
CA GLU A 191 -17.71 -10.33 24.80
C GLU A 191 -16.44 -10.73 25.54
N ILE A 192 -15.94 -9.87 26.43
CA ILE A 192 -14.71 -10.13 27.18
C ILE A 192 -15.03 -10.62 28.57
N VAL A 193 -15.63 -9.79 29.44
CA VAL A 193 -15.91 -10.15 30.84
C VAL A 193 -16.74 -11.42 30.93
N ALA A 194 -17.85 -11.50 30.18
CA ALA A 194 -18.76 -12.64 30.24
C ALA A 194 -18.18 -13.95 29.68
N LYS A 195 -17.21 -13.89 28.76
CA LYS A 195 -16.79 -15.06 27.96
C LYS A 195 -15.31 -15.43 28.08
N ILE A 196 -14.43 -14.56 28.58
CA ILE A 196 -12.98 -14.81 28.53
C ILE A 196 -12.57 -16.06 29.30
N ARG A 197 -13.17 -16.33 30.46
CA ARG A 197 -12.91 -17.55 31.24
C ARG A 197 -13.37 -18.84 30.55
N GLN A 198 -14.34 -18.75 29.64
CA GLN A 198 -14.75 -19.88 28.81
C GLN A 198 -13.74 -20.16 27.69
N ARG A 199 -13.00 -19.13 27.26
CA ARG A 199 -12.03 -19.21 26.16
C ARG A 199 -10.61 -19.48 26.66
N GLU A 200 -10.29 -19.03 27.87
CA GLU A 200 -8.93 -19.01 28.41
C GLU A 200 -8.92 -19.42 29.89
N ARG A 201 -8.29 -20.57 30.18
CA ARG A 201 -8.27 -21.18 31.53
C ARG A 201 -7.60 -20.29 32.59
N ASN A 202 -6.62 -19.49 32.19
CA ASN A 202 -5.83 -18.64 33.08
C ASN A 202 -6.16 -17.15 32.94
N ALA A 203 -7.33 -16.82 32.38
CA ALA A 203 -7.74 -15.43 32.22
C ALA A 203 -7.93 -14.73 33.57
N PRO A 204 -7.64 -13.41 33.64
CA PRO A 204 -7.88 -12.62 34.84
C PRO A 204 -9.36 -12.63 35.26
N ASP A 205 -9.63 -12.39 36.55
CA ASP A 205 -10.99 -12.15 37.04
C ASP A 205 -11.42 -10.72 36.71
N LEU A 206 -12.04 -10.54 35.55
CA LEU A 206 -12.48 -9.23 35.09
C LEU A 206 -13.84 -8.90 35.69
N GLN A 207 -13.99 -7.66 36.17
CA GLN A 207 -15.29 -7.13 36.60
C GLN A 207 -15.96 -6.39 35.44
N PRO A 208 -17.31 -6.35 35.39
CA PRO A 208 -18.01 -5.50 34.44
C PRO A 208 -17.62 -4.04 34.59
N ALA A 209 -17.27 -3.39 33.49
CA ALA A 209 -16.96 -1.98 33.43
C ALA A 209 -18.23 -1.14 33.48
N THR A 210 -18.22 -0.10 34.32
CA THR A 210 -19.29 0.91 34.44
C THR A 210 -18.86 2.28 33.92
N GLN A 211 -17.55 2.48 33.78
CA GLN A 211 -16.91 3.65 33.20
C GLN A 211 -15.65 3.22 32.42
N PRO A 212 -15.15 4.03 31.47
CA PRO A 212 -14.04 3.64 30.59
C PRO A 212 -12.75 3.27 31.32
N SER A 213 -12.50 3.88 32.48
CA SER A 213 -11.34 3.59 33.34
C SER A 213 -11.37 2.23 34.03
N ASP A 214 -12.52 1.55 34.04
CA ASP A 214 -12.65 0.20 34.61
C ASP A 214 -12.12 -0.88 33.64
N MET A 215 -11.96 -0.55 32.35
CA MET A 215 -11.50 -1.50 31.34
C MET A 215 -9.98 -1.65 31.38
N VAL A 216 -9.53 -2.90 31.50
CA VAL A 216 -8.12 -3.27 31.56
C VAL A 216 -7.80 -4.31 30.50
N ASP A 217 -6.55 -4.38 30.06
CA ASP A 217 -6.05 -5.39 29.14
C ASP A 217 -5.80 -6.75 29.80
N ARG A 218 -5.27 -7.71 29.02
CA ARG A 218 -4.91 -9.06 29.51
C ARG A 218 -3.89 -9.06 30.64
N GLN A 219 -3.13 -7.98 30.82
CA GLN A 219 -2.13 -7.79 31.86
C GLN A 219 -2.64 -6.93 33.03
N GLY A 220 -3.91 -6.52 33.01
CA GLY A 220 -4.51 -5.67 34.04
C GLY A 220 -4.14 -4.19 33.91
N ARG A 221 -3.56 -3.75 32.79
CA ARG A 221 -3.22 -2.34 32.54
C ARG A 221 -4.44 -1.61 31.96
N PRO A 222 -4.63 -0.31 32.25
CA PRO A 222 -5.71 0.47 31.63
C PRO A 222 -5.68 0.39 30.09
N PHE A 223 -6.85 0.39 29.46
CA PHE A 223 -6.96 0.43 28.01
C PHE A 223 -6.22 1.62 27.40
N ASP A 224 -5.42 1.35 26.36
CA ASP A 224 -4.90 2.37 25.44
C ASP A 224 -5.96 2.68 24.38
N TYR A 225 -6.42 3.94 24.32
CA TYR A 225 -7.40 4.46 23.37
C TYR A 225 -6.75 5.29 22.24
N ARG A 226 -5.42 5.43 22.28
CA ARG A 226 -4.67 6.23 21.30
C ARG A 226 -4.52 5.46 20.01
N ILE A 227 -4.88 6.11 18.91
CA ILE A 227 -4.53 5.69 17.57
C ILE A 227 -3.25 6.39 17.17
N LYS A 228 -2.30 5.57 16.71
CA LYS A 228 -0.92 5.98 16.47
C LYS A 228 -0.54 5.77 15.02
N MET A 229 0.47 6.49 14.58
CA MET A 229 1.12 6.30 13.28
C MET A 229 2.63 6.27 13.43
N ASP A 230 3.29 5.71 12.44
CA ASP A 230 4.73 5.71 12.28
C ASP A 230 5.08 6.40 10.95
N ILE A 231 6.14 7.20 10.93
CA ILE A 231 6.53 8.01 9.78
C ILE A 231 8.00 7.75 9.47
N VAL A 232 8.28 7.20 8.29
CA VAL A 232 9.62 7.05 7.71
C VAL A 232 9.87 8.23 6.78
N TYR A 233 10.92 9.01 7.03
CA TYR A 233 11.17 10.29 6.38
C TYR A 233 12.68 10.54 6.16
N PRO A 234 13.07 11.32 5.14
CA PRO A 234 14.47 11.68 4.93
C PRO A 234 14.96 12.65 6.01
N SER A 235 16.12 12.38 6.61
CA SER A 235 16.74 13.30 7.56
C SER A 235 17.34 14.51 6.84
N GLN A 236 17.09 15.73 7.33
CA GLN A 236 17.73 16.95 6.83
C GLN A 236 17.62 17.17 5.30
N ALA A 237 16.51 16.76 4.67
CA ALA A 237 16.31 16.89 3.23
C ALA A 237 16.38 18.37 2.76
N THR A 238 16.79 18.61 1.51
CA THR A 238 16.74 19.94 0.85
C THR A 238 15.38 20.22 0.22
N ARG A 239 14.61 19.17 -0.06
CA ARG A 239 13.36 19.24 -0.79
C ARG A 239 12.29 18.45 -0.06
N ARG A 240 11.04 18.86 -0.26
CA ARG A 240 9.87 18.10 0.18
C ARG A 240 9.65 16.91 -0.75
N LEU A 241 9.14 15.82 -0.20
CA LEU A 241 8.86 14.58 -0.92
C LEU A 241 7.37 14.24 -0.87
N PRO A 242 6.81 13.62 -1.92
CA PRO A 242 5.45 13.10 -1.86
C PRO A 242 5.29 12.12 -0.69
N VAL A 243 4.07 12.07 -0.16
CA VAL A 243 3.73 11.23 0.99
C VAL A 243 2.94 10.02 0.53
N PHE A 244 3.32 8.84 1.00
CA PHE A 244 2.55 7.62 0.82
C PHE A 244 2.03 7.14 2.17
N VAL A 245 0.72 7.01 2.31
CA VAL A 245 0.05 6.62 3.55
C VAL A 245 -0.60 5.26 3.41
N GLU A 246 -0.22 4.32 4.26
CA GLU A 246 -0.94 3.07 4.43
C GLU A 246 -1.85 3.13 5.66
N SER A 247 -3.15 2.89 5.46
CA SER A 247 -4.09 2.63 6.55
C SER A 247 -3.97 1.18 6.99
N ALA A 248 -3.31 0.94 8.13
CA ALA A 248 -3.01 -0.40 8.58
C ALA A 248 -4.26 -1.13 9.13
N THR A 249 -4.54 -2.30 8.57
CA THR A 249 -5.52 -3.24 9.17
C THR A 249 -4.96 -3.97 10.39
N GLN A 250 -3.63 -4.01 10.55
CA GLN A 250 -2.99 -4.65 11.70
C GLN A 250 -2.57 -3.60 12.74
N ILE A 251 -3.00 -3.80 13.98
CA ILE A 251 -2.72 -2.90 15.10
C ILE A 251 -1.23 -2.64 15.34
N PRO A 252 -0.31 -3.63 15.21
CA PRO A 252 1.12 -3.34 15.36
C PRO A 252 1.71 -2.55 14.19
N ARG A 253 0.92 -2.12 13.19
CA ARG A 253 1.35 -1.30 12.06
C ARG A 253 2.58 -1.87 11.34
N VAL A 254 2.48 -3.16 11.01
CA VAL A 254 3.59 -3.98 10.49
C VAL A 254 3.95 -3.72 9.02
N SER A 255 3.38 -2.70 8.41
CA SER A 255 3.34 -2.53 6.96
C SER A 255 4.37 -1.56 6.39
N HIS A 256 5.49 -1.32 7.06
CA HIS A 256 6.64 -0.68 6.42
C HIS A 256 7.38 -1.62 5.44
N ARG A 257 6.65 -2.61 4.91
CA ARG A 257 7.09 -3.65 3.98
C ARG A 257 5.93 -3.97 3.06
N GLY A 258 6.21 -4.15 1.78
CA GLY A 258 5.19 -4.42 0.77
C GLY A 258 5.40 -3.55 -0.44
N TYR A 259 4.96 -2.29 -0.37
CA TYR A 259 5.33 -1.26 -1.34
C TYR A 259 6.40 -0.36 -0.75
N LEU A 260 7.65 -0.51 -1.18
CA LEU A 260 8.77 0.22 -0.61
C LEU A 260 8.88 1.64 -1.21
N PHE A 261 7.80 2.42 -1.14
CA PHE A 261 7.78 3.79 -1.65
C PHE A 261 8.84 4.67 -0.97
N GLN A 262 9.23 4.40 0.28
CA GLN A 262 10.37 5.09 0.89
C GLN A 262 11.67 4.92 0.09
N CYS A 263 11.93 3.73 -0.47
CA CYS A 263 13.05 3.44 -1.39
C CYS A 263 12.82 3.99 -2.82
N ARG A 264 11.75 4.78 -3.00
CA ARG A 264 11.40 5.49 -4.24
C ARG A 264 11.34 7.01 -4.02
N GLY A 265 11.89 7.53 -2.92
CA GLY A 265 11.88 8.95 -2.61
C GLY A 265 10.52 9.48 -2.12
N TYR A 266 9.83 8.72 -1.27
CA TYR A 266 8.63 9.16 -0.55
C TYR A 266 8.88 9.29 0.94
N VAL A 267 8.08 10.12 1.61
CA VAL A 267 7.79 9.94 3.04
C VAL A 267 6.75 8.82 3.18
N TYR A 268 7.04 7.79 3.97
CA TYR A 268 6.16 6.63 4.11
C TYR A 268 5.52 6.61 5.49
N VAL A 269 4.19 6.63 5.53
CA VAL A 269 3.40 6.68 6.76
C VAL A 269 2.60 5.39 6.88
N VAL A 270 2.64 4.76 8.06
CA VAL A 270 1.70 3.70 8.41
C VAL A 270 0.85 4.21 9.56
N MET A 271 -0.43 4.44 9.30
CA MET A 271 -1.37 4.93 10.32
C MET A 271 -2.26 3.81 10.85
N GLY A 272 -2.60 3.87 12.13
CA GLY A 272 -3.57 2.98 12.75
C GLY A 272 -4.99 3.21 12.25
N HIS A 273 -5.79 2.16 12.30
CA HIS A 273 -7.22 2.16 11.97
C HIS A 273 -8.08 2.41 13.22
N CYS A 274 -9.28 3.00 13.09
CA CYS A 274 -10.21 3.20 14.21
C CYS A 274 -10.95 1.92 14.64
N PHE A 275 -10.19 0.93 15.07
CA PHE A 275 -10.72 -0.29 15.66
C PHE A 275 -11.44 0.01 16.97
N ASN A 276 -12.39 -0.87 17.33
CA ASN A 276 -12.78 -0.98 18.73
C ASN A 276 -11.52 -1.38 19.55
N PRO A 277 -11.13 -0.64 20.60
CA PRO A 277 -9.90 -0.91 21.37
C PRO A 277 -9.80 -2.34 21.91
N ILE A 278 -10.95 -3.02 22.09
CA ILE A 278 -10.99 -4.44 22.46
C ILE A 278 -10.22 -5.32 21.48
N VAL A 279 -10.21 -4.98 20.18
CA VAL A 279 -9.44 -5.72 19.16
C VAL A 279 -7.94 -5.67 19.52
N GLN A 280 -7.45 -4.51 19.96
CA GLN A 280 -6.05 -4.33 20.35
C GLN A 280 -5.71 -5.07 21.64
N HIS A 281 -6.55 -4.96 22.66
CA HIS A 281 -6.23 -5.47 23.99
C HIS A 281 -6.55 -6.95 24.17
N TYR A 282 -7.47 -7.50 23.38
CA TYR A 282 -7.95 -8.88 23.52
C TYR A 282 -7.89 -9.74 22.25
N TRP A 283 -7.50 -9.18 21.10
CA TRP A 283 -7.52 -9.87 19.80
C TRP A 283 -8.90 -10.44 19.44
N HIS A 284 -9.96 -9.73 19.86
CA HIS A 284 -11.34 -10.14 19.67
C HIS A 284 -11.96 -9.39 18.49
N CYS A 285 -12.04 -10.05 17.34
CA CYS A 285 -12.55 -9.46 16.09
C CYS A 285 -14.08 -9.45 15.97
N GLY A 286 -14.84 -9.70 17.03
CA GLY A 286 -16.27 -9.31 17.15
C GLY A 286 -16.43 -7.79 17.22
N PRO A 287 -17.66 -7.26 17.24
CA PRO A 287 -18.07 -6.14 16.39
C PRO A 287 -17.02 -5.00 16.35
N PHE A 288 -16.38 -4.93 15.19
CA PHE A 288 -14.92 -4.90 15.06
C PHE A 288 -14.35 -3.53 14.76
N THR A 289 -15.10 -2.67 14.08
CA THR A 289 -14.64 -1.34 13.66
C THR A 289 -15.62 -0.26 14.08
N LEU A 290 -15.09 0.93 14.33
CA LEU A 290 -15.85 2.14 14.63
C LEU A 290 -16.03 3.04 13.38
N ASP A 291 -15.63 2.57 12.20
CA ASP A 291 -15.57 3.30 10.92
C ASP A 291 -16.81 4.15 10.63
N HIS A 292 -18.00 3.57 10.75
CA HIS A 292 -19.26 4.21 10.40
C HIS A 292 -19.52 5.53 11.15
N TRP A 293 -19.02 5.63 12.39
CA TRP A 293 -19.27 6.78 13.27
C TRP A 293 -18.03 7.64 13.46
N ASN A 294 -16.87 7.00 13.56
CA ASN A 294 -15.60 7.61 13.95
C ASN A 294 -14.57 7.66 12.82
N GLY A 295 -14.80 6.95 11.71
CA GLY A 295 -13.83 6.77 10.64
C GLY A 295 -13.38 8.11 10.06
N LEU A 296 -14.30 8.93 9.56
CA LEU A 296 -13.90 10.21 8.95
C LEU A 296 -13.18 11.12 9.96
N ALA A 297 -13.66 11.26 11.20
CA ALA A 297 -12.99 12.02 12.25
C ALA A 297 -11.54 11.53 12.52
N CYS A 298 -11.36 10.21 12.67
CA CYS A 298 -10.05 9.60 12.86
C CYS A 298 -9.11 9.85 11.67
N TYR A 299 -9.54 9.54 10.45
CA TYR A 299 -8.67 9.61 9.27
C TYR A 299 -8.36 11.04 8.84
N THR A 300 -9.31 11.97 9.03
CA THR A 300 -9.02 13.41 8.80
C THR A 300 -8.06 13.96 9.85
N ALA A 301 -8.13 13.52 11.11
CA ALA A 301 -7.13 13.85 12.13
C ALA A 301 -5.74 13.35 11.76
N ALA A 302 -5.62 12.13 11.23
CA ALA A 302 -4.35 11.60 10.73
C ALA A 302 -3.79 12.51 9.61
N MET A 303 -4.59 12.86 8.61
CA MET A 303 -4.13 13.72 7.52
C MET A 303 -3.74 15.10 8.04
N ARG A 304 -4.55 15.73 8.88
CA ARG A 304 -4.24 17.04 9.49
C ARG A 304 -2.94 17.02 10.29
N TYR A 305 -2.64 15.92 10.97
CA TYR A 305 -1.35 15.74 11.65
C TYR A 305 -0.19 15.85 10.65
N LEU A 306 -0.30 15.18 9.48
CA LEU A 306 0.71 15.24 8.43
C LEU A 306 0.84 16.67 7.86
N TYR A 307 -0.27 17.33 7.53
CA TYR A 307 -0.26 18.72 7.04
C TYR A 307 0.37 19.68 8.06
N LYS A 308 0.05 19.53 9.35
CA LYS A 308 0.62 20.36 10.42
C LYS A 308 2.12 20.16 10.57
N ASN A 309 2.61 18.94 10.42
CA ASN A 309 4.01 18.58 10.65
C ASN A 309 4.81 18.43 9.35
N ALA A 310 4.33 18.99 8.24
CA ALA A 310 4.93 18.81 6.93
C ALA A 310 6.40 19.24 6.89
N ASP A 311 6.74 20.37 7.51
CA ASP A 311 8.12 20.86 7.58
C ASP A 311 9.04 19.95 8.38
N LEU A 312 8.53 19.36 9.47
CA LEU A 312 9.31 18.49 10.34
C LEU A 312 9.78 17.22 9.61
N TYR A 313 8.93 16.70 8.72
CA TYR A 313 9.16 15.44 8.02
C TYR A 313 9.47 15.62 6.52
N SER A 314 9.69 16.85 6.05
CA SER A 314 9.95 17.17 4.64
C SER A 314 8.87 16.65 3.68
N MET A 315 7.59 16.82 4.05
CA MET A 315 6.45 16.31 3.27
C MET A 315 5.98 17.35 2.25
N ASP A 316 5.77 16.88 1.02
CA ASP A 316 4.97 17.55 0.02
C ASP A 316 3.51 17.12 0.20
N THR A 317 2.74 17.99 0.83
CA THR A 317 1.35 17.71 1.19
C THR A 317 0.36 17.92 0.06
N ASP A 318 0.79 18.47 -1.07
CA ASP A 318 -0.02 18.56 -2.28
C ASP A 318 0.02 17.24 -3.08
N HIS A 319 0.85 16.28 -2.64
CA HIS A 319 1.02 14.96 -3.26
C HIS A 319 1.02 13.86 -2.20
N ILE A 320 -0.18 13.58 -1.68
CA ILE A 320 -0.42 12.51 -0.69
C ILE A 320 -1.18 11.36 -1.35
N GLY A 321 -0.52 10.21 -1.52
CA GLY A 321 -1.14 8.93 -1.88
C GLY A 321 -1.60 8.17 -0.67
N MET A 322 -2.61 7.33 -0.85
CA MET A 322 -3.10 6.48 0.22
C MET A 322 -3.44 5.07 -0.26
N MET A 323 -3.17 4.07 0.59
CA MET A 323 -3.63 2.71 0.37
C MET A 323 -4.30 2.10 1.59
N GLY A 324 -5.20 1.15 1.35
CA GLY A 324 -5.89 0.41 2.38
C GLY A 324 -6.54 -0.86 1.85
N ILE A 325 -6.33 -1.96 2.58
CA ILE A 325 -6.95 -3.27 2.33
C ILE A 325 -7.84 -3.62 3.52
N SER A 326 -8.91 -4.39 3.31
CA SER A 326 -9.76 -4.88 4.42
C SER A 326 -10.35 -3.72 5.22
N LYS A 327 -9.98 -3.56 6.49
CA LYS A 327 -10.51 -2.50 7.36
C LYS A 327 -9.93 -1.15 6.94
N GLY A 328 -8.63 -1.09 6.71
CA GLY A 328 -7.94 0.12 6.26
C GLY A 328 -8.47 0.69 4.93
N GLN A 329 -9.14 -0.14 4.12
CA GLN A 329 -9.78 0.31 2.87
C GLN A 329 -10.84 1.39 3.10
N TYR A 330 -11.57 1.36 4.23
CA TYR A 330 -12.59 2.36 4.53
C TYR A 330 -12.02 3.78 4.60
N ALA A 331 -10.81 3.92 5.13
CA ALA A 331 -10.12 5.20 5.23
C ALA A 331 -9.85 5.81 3.84
N VAL A 332 -9.41 4.98 2.88
CA VAL A 332 -9.22 5.41 1.49
C VAL A 332 -10.55 5.84 0.89
N THR A 333 -11.61 5.03 1.02
CA THR A 333 -12.92 5.37 0.47
C THR A 333 -13.44 6.72 0.97
N ARG A 334 -13.28 6.99 2.27
CA ARG A 334 -13.76 8.23 2.89
C ARG A 334 -12.95 9.46 2.51
N LEU A 335 -11.64 9.33 2.34
CA LEU A 335 -10.75 10.45 2.05
C LEU A 335 -10.61 10.77 0.55
N SER A 336 -11.04 9.84 -0.31
CA SER A 336 -11.00 9.99 -1.77
C SER A 336 -12.05 10.96 -2.34
N ASP A 337 -13.08 11.33 -1.58
CA ASP A 337 -13.92 12.49 -1.90
C ASP A 337 -13.17 13.76 -1.51
N PRO A 338 -12.65 14.56 -2.45
CA PRO A 338 -11.87 15.75 -2.10
C PRO A 338 -12.65 16.79 -1.29
N ASN A 339 -13.98 16.70 -1.23
CA ASN A 339 -14.88 17.62 -0.54
C ASN A 339 -15.32 17.10 0.85
N HIS A 340 -14.76 15.99 1.35
CA HIS A 340 -15.15 15.39 2.63
C HIS A 340 -15.08 16.37 3.82
N ALA A 341 -14.20 17.38 3.74
CA ALA A 341 -14.02 18.38 4.80
C ALA A 341 -15.25 19.27 5.03
N GLY A 342 -16.14 19.37 4.03
CA GLY A 342 -17.43 20.07 4.16
C GLY A 342 -18.53 19.23 4.80
N THR A 343 -18.26 17.96 5.11
CA THR A 343 -19.24 17.01 5.66
C THR A 343 -19.05 16.84 7.17
N ALA A 344 -20.07 16.32 7.85
CA ALA A 344 -19.95 15.98 9.27
C ALA A 344 -18.95 14.82 9.46
N GLU A 345 -17.89 15.06 10.23
CA GLU A 345 -16.82 14.08 10.49
C GLU A 345 -17.26 12.89 11.35
N SER A 346 -18.37 13.05 12.07
CA SER A 346 -18.97 12.01 12.89
C SER A 346 -20.49 11.98 12.73
N LYS A 347 -21.07 10.78 12.63
CA LYS A 347 -22.52 10.56 12.73
C LYS A 347 -22.88 10.26 14.18
N LYS A 348 -23.99 10.81 14.69
CA LYS A 348 -24.53 10.41 16.00
C LYS A 348 -25.01 8.95 15.93
N PHE A 349 -24.89 8.21 17.03
CA PHE A 349 -25.54 6.90 17.18
C PHE A 349 -27.06 7.09 17.31
N SER A 350 -27.79 7.27 16.19
CA SER A 350 -29.24 7.50 16.23
C SER A 350 -30.11 6.27 15.95
N SER A 351 -29.52 5.15 15.50
CA SER A 351 -30.25 3.89 15.28
C SER A 351 -29.30 2.74 14.93
N PHE A 352 -28.94 1.93 15.93
CA PHE A 352 -28.47 0.56 15.65
C PHE A 352 -29.66 -0.28 15.09
N PRO A 353 -29.41 -1.49 14.55
CA PRO A 353 -30.45 -2.51 14.40
C PRO A 353 -31.34 -2.62 15.66
N ALA A 354 -32.59 -3.05 15.46
CA ALA A 354 -33.57 -3.17 16.54
C ALA A 354 -32.98 -3.88 17.78
N GLY A 355 -33.10 -3.23 18.95
CA GLY A 355 -32.65 -3.77 20.25
C GLY A 355 -31.61 -2.95 21.02
N PHE A 356 -31.09 -1.86 20.46
CA PHE A 356 -29.97 -1.12 21.05
C PHE A 356 -30.30 0.27 21.65
N GLY A 357 -31.52 0.78 21.50
CA GLY A 357 -31.90 2.09 22.07
C GLY A 357 -31.03 3.27 21.60
N THR A 358 -31.11 4.40 22.32
CA THR A 358 -30.19 5.55 22.17
C THR A 358 -29.15 5.51 23.28
N PHE A 359 -27.86 5.58 22.94
CA PHE A 359 -26.80 5.75 23.94
C PHE A 359 -26.85 7.18 24.52
N PRO A 360 -26.49 7.38 25.81
CA PRO A 360 -26.36 8.72 26.37
C PRO A 360 -25.29 9.54 25.62
N ASP A 361 -25.37 10.87 25.75
CA ASP A 361 -24.35 11.76 25.19
C ASP A 361 -23.00 11.55 25.93
N GLY A 362 -22.01 10.97 25.24
CA GLY A 362 -20.61 10.83 25.65
C GLY A 362 -19.65 11.86 25.04
N THR A 363 -18.40 11.49 24.77
CA THR A 363 -17.42 12.26 23.96
C THR A 363 -18.04 12.68 22.62
N PRO A 364 -17.70 13.85 22.02
CA PRO A 364 -16.33 14.26 21.77
C PRO A 364 -15.91 15.66 22.27
N GLN A 365 -14.66 15.74 22.74
CA GLN A 365 -13.84 16.93 22.72
C GLN A 365 -13.57 17.37 21.26
N ALA A 366 -13.11 18.60 21.06
CA ALA A 366 -12.78 19.11 19.73
C ALA A 366 -11.83 18.19 18.97
N GLN A 367 -12.11 17.97 17.69
CA GLN A 367 -11.23 17.20 16.81
C GLN A 367 -9.85 17.88 16.71
N PRO A 368 -8.74 17.12 16.68
CA PRO A 368 -7.41 17.70 16.71
C PRO A 368 -7.03 18.36 15.36
N TRP A 369 -6.21 19.41 15.45
CA TRP A 369 -5.63 20.15 14.32
C TRP A 369 -6.63 20.66 13.26
N GLN A 370 -7.83 21.03 13.71
CA GLN A 370 -8.79 21.77 12.89
C GLN A 370 -8.12 23.01 12.28
N GLY A 371 -8.46 23.31 11.02
CA GLY A 371 -7.83 24.37 10.22
C GLY A 371 -6.74 23.90 9.26
N TYR A 372 -6.18 22.70 9.45
CA TYR A 372 -5.33 22.06 8.43
C TYR A 372 -6.19 21.25 7.43
N PRO A 373 -5.74 21.12 6.17
CA PRO A 373 -6.38 20.22 5.20
C PRO A 373 -6.30 18.76 5.64
N SER A 374 -7.10 17.91 5.00
CA SER A 374 -7.15 16.47 5.27
C SER A 374 -7.28 15.62 4.00
N ARG A 375 -6.83 16.14 2.85
CA ARG A 375 -7.06 15.56 1.53
C ARG A 375 -5.94 14.58 1.14
N ILE A 376 -6.32 13.56 0.38
CA ILE A 376 -5.42 12.71 -0.41
C ILE A 376 -5.59 13.04 -1.90
N HIS A 377 -4.68 12.54 -2.74
CA HIS A 377 -4.58 12.89 -4.16
C HIS A 377 -4.65 11.68 -5.08
N CYS A 378 -4.41 10.47 -4.57
CA CYS A 378 -4.71 9.22 -5.27
C CYS A 378 -4.80 8.05 -4.28
N GLY A 379 -5.54 7.00 -4.65
CA GLY A 379 -5.88 5.88 -3.78
C GLY A 379 -5.55 4.51 -4.34
N TRP A 380 -5.27 3.54 -3.47
CA TRP A 380 -5.40 2.11 -3.74
C TRP A 380 -6.32 1.50 -2.67
N GLN A 381 -7.40 0.87 -3.11
CA GLN A 381 -8.41 0.33 -2.21
C GLN A 381 -8.90 -1.02 -2.68
N GLY A 382 -9.12 -1.94 -1.75
CA GLY A 382 -9.69 -3.24 -2.08
C GLY A 382 -10.17 -4.05 -0.88
N MET A 383 -11.13 -4.92 -1.16
CA MET A 383 -11.56 -6.02 -0.28
C MET A 383 -11.94 -5.56 1.13
N GLY A 384 -12.75 -4.51 1.23
CA GLY A 384 -13.08 -3.87 2.51
C GLY A 384 -14.49 -3.28 2.54
N MET A 385 -14.94 -2.86 3.72
CA MET A 385 -16.33 -2.41 3.93
C MET A 385 -16.69 -1.11 3.20
N GLY A 386 -15.70 -0.30 2.82
CA GLY A 386 -15.94 0.90 2.02
C GLY A 386 -16.53 0.59 0.64
N LEU A 387 -16.45 -0.66 0.17
CA LEU A 387 -17.08 -1.10 -1.09
C LEU A 387 -18.61 -0.93 -1.11
N TRP A 388 -19.26 -0.84 0.06
CA TRP A 388 -20.71 -0.58 0.13
C TRP A 388 -21.06 0.91 0.21
N GLU A 389 -20.08 1.78 0.45
CA GLU A 389 -20.27 3.21 0.71
C GLU A 389 -20.17 4.05 -0.58
N ARG A 390 -20.92 3.64 -1.61
CA ARG A 390 -20.89 4.28 -2.94
C ARG A 390 -21.34 5.73 -2.95
N GLU A 391 -22.02 6.20 -1.90
CA GLU A 391 -22.43 7.60 -1.76
C GLU A 391 -21.27 8.58 -1.68
N TYR A 392 -20.06 8.12 -1.35
CA TYR A 392 -18.87 8.98 -1.31
C TYR A 392 -18.15 9.06 -2.66
N ILE A 393 -18.61 8.35 -3.69
CA ILE A 393 -18.03 8.48 -5.03
C ILE A 393 -18.63 9.72 -5.69
N THR A 394 -17.77 10.72 -5.91
CA THR A 394 -18.10 11.99 -6.56
C THR A 394 -17.49 12.08 -7.97
N PRO A 395 -17.92 13.01 -8.84
CA PRO A 395 -17.29 13.20 -10.14
C PRO A 395 -15.81 13.60 -10.08
N ASP A 396 -15.38 14.24 -8.99
CA ASP A 396 -14.01 14.66 -8.71
C ASP A 396 -13.27 13.70 -7.74
N TYR A 397 -13.79 12.49 -7.55
CA TYR A 397 -13.15 11.44 -6.76
C TYR A 397 -11.72 11.22 -7.23
N VAL A 398 -10.79 11.15 -6.28
CA VAL A 398 -9.36 11.07 -6.63
C VAL A 398 -9.07 9.82 -7.47
N PRO A 399 -8.06 9.88 -8.36
CA PRO A 399 -7.61 8.72 -9.11
C PRO A 399 -7.41 7.51 -8.19
N THR A 400 -8.03 6.37 -8.50
CA THR A 400 -7.99 5.20 -7.61
C THR A 400 -7.73 3.88 -8.31
N ILE A 401 -6.89 3.02 -7.74
CA ILE A 401 -6.91 1.59 -8.03
C ILE A 401 -7.98 0.94 -7.16
N LEU A 402 -8.90 0.19 -7.77
CA LEU A 402 -9.83 -0.71 -7.09
C LEU A 402 -9.33 -2.14 -7.29
N ALA A 403 -8.85 -2.78 -6.22
CA ALA A 403 -8.30 -4.12 -6.27
C ALA A 403 -9.25 -5.17 -5.65
N CYS A 404 -9.33 -6.35 -6.27
CA CYS A 404 -10.06 -7.49 -5.71
C CYS A 404 -9.33 -8.79 -6.06
N GLY A 405 -9.05 -9.62 -5.05
CA GLY A 405 -8.52 -10.97 -5.26
C GLY A 405 -9.55 -11.86 -5.94
N GLU A 406 -9.14 -12.69 -6.89
CA GLU A 406 -10.02 -13.69 -7.51
C GLU A 406 -10.56 -14.71 -6.51
N ASN A 407 -9.78 -15.08 -5.49
CA ASN A 407 -10.15 -16.04 -4.46
C ASN A 407 -10.73 -15.36 -3.21
N ASP A 408 -10.83 -14.03 -3.22
CA ASP A 408 -11.45 -13.26 -2.14
C ASP A 408 -12.95 -13.15 -2.41
N ARG A 409 -13.72 -14.08 -1.85
CA ARG A 409 -15.14 -14.34 -2.16
C ARG A 409 -16.02 -14.25 -0.91
N ASP A 410 -15.69 -13.33 -0.02
CA ASP A 410 -16.62 -13.01 1.04
C ASP A 410 -17.78 -12.14 0.50
N VAL A 411 -18.82 -11.95 1.31
CA VAL A 411 -19.99 -11.15 0.89
C VAL A 411 -19.61 -9.70 0.58
N ILE A 412 -18.56 -9.17 1.21
CA ILE A 412 -18.08 -7.80 1.00
C ILE A 412 -17.51 -7.68 -0.41
N THR A 413 -16.67 -8.62 -0.83
CA THR A 413 -16.03 -8.57 -2.14
C THR A 413 -16.96 -8.96 -3.27
N ASP A 414 -17.74 -10.04 -3.11
CA ASP A 414 -18.60 -10.57 -4.17
C ASP A 414 -19.75 -9.62 -4.53
N GLU A 415 -20.35 -8.96 -3.54
CA GLU A 415 -21.44 -8.01 -3.79
C GLU A 415 -20.92 -6.57 -3.86
N GLY A 416 -20.00 -6.17 -2.98
CA GLY A 416 -19.53 -4.80 -2.87
C GLY A 416 -18.67 -4.37 -4.05
N THR A 417 -17.73 -5.21 -4.53
CA THR A 417 -16.82 -4.83 -5.62
C THR A 417 -17.58 -4.45 -6.90
N PRO A 418 -18.54 -5.26 -7.40
CA PRO A 418 -19.30 -4.88 -8.59
C PRO A 418 -20.15 -3.63 -8.40
N ILE A 419 -20.70 -3.40 -7.20
CA ILE A 419 -21.51 -2.20 -6.89
C ILE A 419 -20.63 -0.95 -6.90
N PHE A 420 -19.47 -1.01 -6.25
CA PHE A 420 -18.53 0.11 -6.17
C PHE A 420 -17.95 0.44 -7.55
N LEU A 421 -17.53 -0.58 -8.31
CA LEU A 421 -17.02 -0.41 -9.68
C LEU A 421 -18.04 0.28 -10.59
N LYS A 422 -19.29 -0.17 -10.59
CA LYS A 422 -20.36 0.47 -11.37
C LYS A 422 -20.57 1.94 -11.01
N ALA A 423 -20.40 2.30 -9.74
CA ALA A 423 -20.52 3.69 -9.31
C ALA A 423 -19.34 4.56 -9.81
N LEU A 424 -18.10 4.03 -9.79
CA LEU A 424 -16.94 4.69 -10.39
C LEU A 424 -17.15 4.89 -11.90
N GLU A 425 -17.60 3.86 -12.61
CA GLU A 425 -17.88 3.90 -14.05
C GLU A 425 -18.99 4.89 -14.39
N ALA A 426 -20.09 4.92 -13.62
CA ALA A 426 -21.21 5.83 -13.84
C ALA A 426 -20.82 7.31 -13.67
N MET A 427 -19.89 7.59 -12.75
CA MET A 427 -19.32 8.93 -12.55
C MET A 427 -18.15 9.23 -13.49
N ASN A 428 -17.74 8.27 -14.33
CA ASN A 428 -16.56 8.34 -15.19
C ASN A 428 -15.29 8.76 -14.44
N THR A 429 -15.15 8.32 -13.20
CA THR A 429 -13.99 8.66 -12.36
C THR A 429 -12.73 8.02 -12.91
N ASN A 430 -11.59 8.64 -12.64
CA ASN A 430 -10.31 8.06 -12.99
C ASN A 430 -10.02 6.85 -12.09
N HIS A 431 -10.12 5.65 -12.64
CA HIS A 431 -9.89 4.44 -11.87
C HIS A 431 -9.26 3.32 -12.69
N VAL A 432 -8.52 2.43 -12.01
CA VAL A 432 -8.04 1.17 -12.57
C VAL A 432 -8.67 0.04 -11.78
N TYR A 433 -9.43 -0.83 -12.45
CA TYR A 433 -9.92 -2.05 -11.83
C TYR A 433 -8.89 -3.17 -11.97
N LEU A 434 -8.31 -3.56 -10.85
CA LEU A 434 -7.29 -4.61 -10.76
C LEU A 434 -7.89 -5.86 -10.10
N PHE A 435 -8.55 -6.69 -10.90
CA PHE A 435 -8.95 -8.02 -10.45
C PHE A 435 -7.77 -8.99 -10.55
N MET A 436 -7.32 -9.47 -9.40
CA MET A 436 -6.04 -10.12 -9.21
C MET A 436 -6.18 -11.64 -9.29
N GLU A 437 -5.93 -12.19 -10.48
CA GLU A 437 -5.95 -13.63 -10.75
C GLU A 437 -5.09 -14.43 -9.76
N GLY A 438 -5.65 -15.52 -9.22
CA GLY A 438 -4.98 -16.42 -8.29
C GLY A 438 -4.78 -15.89 -6.86
N LEU A 439 -5.01 -14.61 -6.60
CA LEU A 439 -4.86 -14.03 -5.26
C LEU A 439 -6.17 -14.05 -4.47
N GLY A 440 -6.07 -14.21 -3.15
CA GLY A 440 -7.17 -13.96 -2.21
C GLY A 440 -7.08 -12.57 -1.59
N HIS A 441 -7.32 -12.49 -0.28
CA HIS A 441 -7.23 -11.26 0.52
C HIS A 441 -5.79 -10.76 0.67
N SER A 442 -5.27 -10.09 -0.36
CA SER A 442 -3.85 -9.72 -0.46
C SER A 442 -3.65 -8.36 -1.16
N PHE A 443 -2.49 -7.74 -0.92
CA PHE A 443 -1.99 -6.67 -1.78
C PHE A 443 -1.66 -7.18 -3.19
N SER A 444 -1.47 -6.25 -4.12
CA SER A 444 -1.29 -6.52 -5.55
C SER A 444 0.14 -6.91 -5.89
N TYR A 445 0.52 -8.13 -5.50
CA TYR A 445 1.82 -8.72 -5.83
C TYR A 445 1.76 -9.69 -7.02
N GLY A 446 2.94 -10.00 -7.55
CA GLY A 446 3.14 -11.01 -8.58
C GLY A 446 2.56 -10.63 -9.95
N TYR A 447 2.77 -11.54 -10.90
CA TYR A 447 2.31 -11.38 -12.27
C TYR A 447 0.85 -11.83 -12.41
N ASP A 448 0.06 -11.08 -13.17
CA ASP A 448 -1.31 -11.43 -13.58
C ASP A 448 -1.28 -12.00 -14.99
N ASN A 449 -1.54 -13.29 -15.15
CA ASN A 449 -1.48 -13.93 -16.47
C ASN A 449 -2.67 -13.54 -17.33
N ARG A 450 -3.80 -13.22 -16.72
CA ARG A 450 -4.99 -12.77 -17.44
C ARG A 450 -4.82 -11.37 -18.01
N LEU A 451 -4.24 -10.45 -17.26
CA LEU A 451 -3.98 -9.06 -17.69
C LEU A 451 -2.62 -8.90 -18.40
N GLY A 452 -1.68 -9.82 -18.20
CA GLY A 452 -0.34 -9.74 -18.76
C GLY A 452 0.54 -8.65 -18.13
N VAL A 453 0.39 -8.41 -16.82
CA VAL A 453 1.05 -7.31 -16.11
C VAL A 453 1.66 -7.76 -14.79
N ASP A 454 2.77 -7.12 -14.41
CA ASP A 454 3.25 -7.18 -13.03
C ASP A 454 2.41 -6.21 -12.17
N ARG A 455 1.64 -6.76 -11.22
CA ARG A 455 0.72 -5.98 -10.41
C ARG A 455 1.44 -5.02 -9.47
N HIS A 456 2.62 -5.41 -8.99
CA HIS A 456 3.40 -4.62 -8.04
C HIS A 456 3.98 -3.39 -8.73
N ARG A 457 4.54 -3.57 -9.92
CA ARG A 457 4.99 -2.47 -10.80
C ARG A 457 3.83 -1.58 -11.20
N LEU A 458 2.67 -2.14 -11.59
CA LEU A 458 1.49 -1.36 -11.98
C LEU A 458 1.07 -0.37 -10.89
N VAL A 459 1.02 -0.81 -9.64
CA VAL A 459 0.67 0.05 -8.50
C VAL A 459 1.72 1.16 -8.32
N ASN A 460 3.01 0.83 -8.34
CA ASN A 460 4.08 1.83 -8.23
C ASN A 460 4.02 2.87 -9.36
N ASP A 461 3.85 2.41 -10.60
CA ASP A 461 3.75 3.28 -11.78
C ASP A 461 2.52 4.19 -11.72
N PHE A 462 1.39 3.68 -11.24
CA PHE A 462 0.21 4.49 -10.99
C PHE A 462 0.50 5.63 -10.01
N PHE A 463 0.96 5.31 -8.79
CA PHE A 463 1.22 6.32 -7.77
C PHE A 463 2.30 7.33 -8.19
N ASP A 464 3.39 6.88 -8.80
CA ASP A 464 4.46 7.78 -9.25
C ASP A 464 3.96 8.85 -10.23
N ARG A 465 3.06 8.52 -11.16
CA ARG A 465 2.56 9.51 -12.14
C ARG A 465 1.60 10.53 -11.53
N TYR A 466 0.94 10.21 -10.41
CA TYR A 466 0.06 11.14 -9.72
C TYR A 466 0.75 11.96 -8.63
N LEU A 467 1.80 11.40 -8.00
CA LEU A 467 2.43 12.01 -6.84
C LEU A 467 3.78 12.67 -7.13
N LYS A 468 4.44 12.31 -8.23
CA LYS A 468 5.69 12.94 -8.67
C LYS A 468 5.45 13.79 -9.92
N SER A 469 4.42 14.63 -9.86
CA SER A 469 4.01 15.48 -10.98
C SER A 469 5.16 16.39 -11.46
N GLU A 470 5.96 16.93 -10.53
CA GLU A 470 7.12 17.78 -10.79
C GLU A 470 8.25 17.07 -11.54
N ASP A 471 8.38 15.75 -11.41
CA ASP A 471 9.38 14.95 -12.13
C ASP A 471 9.02 14.78 -13.61
N LYS A 472 7.79 15.15 -14.02
CA LYS A 472 7.26 15.02 -15.38
C LYS A 472 7.50 13.64 -15.96
N LEU A 473 7.19 12.61 -15.17
CA LEU A 473 7.37 11.23 -15.58
C LEU A 473 6.55 10.94 -16.85
N PRO A 474 7.12 10.25 -17.85
CA PRO A 474 6.40 9.94 -19.06
C PRO A 474 5.17 9.06 -18.76
N PRO A 475 4.11 9.16 -19.59
CA PRO A 475 3.00 8.22 -19.55
C PRO A 475 3.47 6.78 -19.58
N VAL A 476 2.68 5.88 -19.02
CA VAL A 476 2.92 4.43 -19.09
C VAL A 476 1.60 3.72 -19.33
N VAL A 477 1.63 2.70 -20.19
CA VAL A 477 0.50 1.79 -20.37
C VAL A 477 0.44 0.87 -19.16
N LEU A 478 -0.62 0.96 -18.37
CA LEU A 478 -0.84 0.08 -17.23
C LEU A 478 -1.40 -1.26 -17.67
N ILE A 479 -2.47 -1.24 -18.49
CA ILE A 479 -3.15 -2.45 -18.95
C ILE A 479 -3.58 -2.26 -20.41
N ALA A 480 -3.47 -3.32 -21.21
CA ALA A 480 -4.09 -3.41 -22.52
C ALA A 480 -4.88 -4.72 -22.62
N SER A 481 -6.02 -4.68 -23.31
CA SER A 481 -6.86 -5.84 -23.59
C SER A 481 -7.22 -5.87 -25.07
N PRO A 482 -7.17 -7.04 -25.74
CA PRO A 482 -6.57 -8.28 -25.26
C PRO A 482 -5.09 -8.10 -24.88
N ARG A 483 -4.63 -8.84 -23.87
CA ARG A 483 -3.22 -8.79 -23.45
C ARG A 483 -2.29 -9.26 -24.57
N ASP A 484 -1.01 -8.93 -24.47
CA ASP A 484 -0.01 -9.44 -25.41
C ASP A 484 0.06 -10.99 -25.35
N GLY A 485 0.14 -11.60 -26.53
CA GLY A 485 0.10 -13.05 -26.71
C GLY A 485 -1.24 -13.71 -26.36
N ALA A 486 -2.37 -12.98 -26.30
CA ALA A 486 -3.67 -13.60 -26.09
C ALA A 486 -4.12 -14.43 -27.30
N GLU A 487 -4.67 -15.62 -27.05
CA GLU A 487 -5.23 -16.52 -28.07
C GLU A 487 -6.71 -16.76 -27.80
N GLY A 488 -7.44 -17.26 -28.81
CA GLY A 488 -8.86 -17.59 -28.66
C GLY A 488 -9.76 -16.39 -28.35
N VAL A 489 -9.32 -15.18 -28.69
CA VAL A 489 -10.05 -13.93 -28.41
C VAL A 489 -11.37 -13.91 -29.18
N SER A 490 -12.47 -13.50 -28.54
CA SER A 490 -13.75 -13.33 -29.23
C SER A 490 -13.64 -12.29 -30.34
N SER A 491 -14.28 -12.51 -31.49
CA SER A 491 -14.34 -11.53 -32.57
C SER A 491 -15.07 -10.23 -32.19
N SER A 492 -15.83 -10.26 -31.09
CA SER A 492 -16.52 -9.12 -30.49
C SER A 492 -15.85 -8.59 -29.22
N GLU A 493 -14.67 -9.09 -28.84
CA GLU A 493 -13.96 -8.64 -27.64
C GLU A 493 -13.59 -7.16 -27.77
N ALA A 494 -13.74 -6.39 -26.69
CA ALA A 494 -13.35 -4.99 -26.68
C ALA A 494 -11.83 -4.85 -26.68
N ILE A 495 -11.29 -4.08 -27.63
CA ILE A 495 -9.87 -3.71 -27.65
C ILE A 495 -9.73 -2.39 -26.90
N TRP A 496 -8.87 -2.33 -25.88
CA TRP A 496 -8.65 -1.10 -25.13
C TRP A 496 -7.25 -1.03 -24.54
N VAL A 497 -6.82 0.20 -24.25
CA VAL A 497 -5.57 0.51 -23.56
C VAL A 497 -5.86 1.51 -22.44
N GLN A 498 -5.24 1.31 -21.28
CA GLN A 498 -5.35 2.18 -20.13
C GLN A 498 -3.97 2.66 -19.69
N PHE A 499 -3.85 3.97 -19.48
CA PHE A 499 -2.62 4.65 -19.09
C PHE A 499 -2.65 5.04 -17.61
N ALA A 500 -1.47 5.27 -17.03
CA ALA A 500 -1.37 5.80 -15.68
C ALA A 500 -1.85 7.25 -15.58
N PRO A 501 -1.26 8.26 -16.26
CA PRO A 501 -1.77 9.62 -16.19
C PRO A 501 -2.91 9.83 -17.20
N VAL A 502 -3.64 10.94 -17.05
CA VAL A 502 -4.62 11.41 -18.02
C VAL A 502 -3.92 11.82 -19.33
N ILE A 503 -4.41 11.30 -20.46
CA ILE A 503 -3.84 11.52 -21.78
C ILE A 503 -4.47 12.73 -22.46
N ASP A 504 -3.71 13.46 -23.28
CA ASP A 504 -4.28 14.37 -24.27
C ASP A 504 -4.99 13.54 -25.35
N GLU A 505 -6.31 13.42 -25.20
CA GLU A 505 -7.19 12.62 -26.05
C GLU A 505 -7.01 12.92 -27.54
N THR A 506 -6.64 14.15 -27.91
CA THR A 506 -6.45 14.52 -29.33
C THR A 506 -5.35 13.71 -30.00
N THR A 507 -4.33 13.30 -29.24
CA THR A 507 -3.21 12.48 -29.74
C THR A 507 -3.67 11.09 -30.18
N ILE A 508 -4.76 10.58 -29.61
CA ILE A 508 -5.33 9.26 -29.92
C ILE A 508 -6.54 9.38 -30.85
N LEU A 509 -7.51 10.24 -30.52
CA LEU A 509 -8.78 10.33 -31.25
C LEU A 509 -8.63 10.89 -32.67
N SER A 510 -7.68 11.81 -32.88
CA SER A 510 -7.43 12.44 -34.18
C SER A 510 -6.10 12.02 -34.81
N GLY A 511 -5.24 11.32 -34.04
CA GLY A 511 -3.90 10.94 -34.43
C GLY A 511 -3.77 9.48 -34.86
N ARG A 512 -2.54 9.10 -35.22
CA ARG A 512 -2.12 7.70 -35.44
C ARG A 512 -1.32 7.17 -34.25
N ALA A 513 -1.46 7.78 -33.07
CA ALA A 513 -0.62 7.43 -31.93
C ALA A 513 -0.92 6.04 -31.37
N VAL A 514 -2.16 5.58 -31.51
CA VAL A 514 -2.59 4.21 -31.19
C VAL A 514 -3.34 3.63 -32.39
N GLN A 515 -2.95 2.45 -32.86
CA GLN A 515 -3.52 1.81 -34.05
C GLN A 515 -3.74 0.31 -33.84
N VAL A 516 -4.79 -0.22 -34.45
CA VAL A 516 -5.04 -1.67 -34.54
C VAL A 516 -4.85 -2.09 -35.99
N ALA A 517 -4.02 -3.11 -36.23
CA ALA A 517 -3.75 -3.64 -37.56
C ALA A 517 -3.82 -5.17 -37.59
N THR A 518 -4.10 -5.75 -38.75
CA THR A 518 -4.04 -7.20 -38.98
C THR A 518 -2.59 -7.67 -39.20
N LEU A 519 -2.29 -8.94 -38.91
CA LEU A 519 -1.01 -9.58 -39.19
C LEU A 519 -1.18 -10.84 -40.05
N PRO A 520 -0.30 -11.10 -41.05
CA PRO A 520 0.96 -10.39 -41.31
C PRO A 520 0.86 -9.22 -42.32
N ASP A 521 -0.31 -8.96 -42.88
CA ASP A 521 -0.54 -7.97 -43.96
C ASP A 521 -0.51 -6.50 -43.50
N ARG A 522 -0.58 -6.23 -42.20
CA ARG A 522 -0.49 -4.88 -41.59
C ARG A 522 -1.52 -3.91 -42.15
N GLN A 523 -2.74 -4.38 -42.39
CA GLN A 523 -3.85 -3.50 -42.77
C GLN A 523 -4.49 -2.90 -41.52
N ASP A 524 -4.67 -1.58 -41.51
CA ASP A 524 -5.38 -0.88 -40.44
C ASP A 524 -6.82 -1.39 -40.31
N VAL A 525 -7.20 -1.82 -39.11
CA VAL A 525 -8.58 -2.13 -38.76
C VAL A 525 -9.34 -0.82 -38.64
N LYS A 526 -10.45 -0.70 -39.39
CA LYS A 526 -11.33 0.47 -39.30
C LYS A 526 -12.21 0.40 -38.06
N GLY A 527 -12.41 1.55 -37.42
CA GLY A 527 -13.14 1.66 -36.16
C GLY A 527 -12.98 3.05 -35.55
N SER A 528 -13.51 3.21 -34.34
CA SER A 528 -13.47 4.46 -33.59
C SER A 528 -12.97 4.26 -32.17
N TRP A 529 -12.33 5.29 -31.61
CA TRP A 529 -11.87 5.32 -30.23
C TRP A 529 -12.84 6.11 -29.35
N ALA A 530 -13.14 5.59 -28.17
CA ALA A 530 -13.90 6.27 -27.13
C ALA A 530 -13.07 6.39 -25.85
N VAL A 531 -13.22 7.51 -25.15
CA VAL A 531 -12.48 7.80 -23.91
C VAL A 531 -13.39 7.60 -22.70
N SER A 532 -12.83 7.04 -21.63
CA SER A 532 -13.51 6.85 -20.35
C SER A 532 -12.50 6.87 -19.20
N HIS A 533 -12.98 6.65 -17.98
CA HIS A 533 -12.19 6.59 -16.75
C HIS A 533 -11.40 7.89 -16.54
N GLY A 534 -12.07 9.04 -16.63
CA GLY A 534 -11.45 10.35 -16.45
C GLY A 534 -10.35 10.69 -17.46
N GLY A 535 -10.35 10.07 -18.65
CA GLY A 535 -9.36 10.35 -19.70
C GLY A 535 -8.15 9.41 -19.71
N THR A 536 -8.20 8.29 -18.98
CA THR A 536 -7.09 7.33 -18.89
C THR A 536 -7.30 6.05 -19.71
N LYS A 537 -8.56 5.71 -20.04
CA LYS A 537 -8.89 4.49 -20.79
C LYS A 537 -9.45 4.81 -22.16
N PHE A 538 -8.84 4.22 -23.18
CA PHE A 538 -9.22 4.35 -24.58
C PHE A 538 -9.70 3.00 -25.10
N THR A 539 -10.94 2.93 -25.54
CA THR A 539 -11.57 1.72 -26.07
C THR A 539 -11.78 1.88 -27.58
N PHE A 540 -11.28 0.93 -28.35
CA PHE A 540 -11.47 0.84 -29.79
C PHE A 540 -12.65 -0.07 -30.11
N THR A 541 -13.59 0.44 -30.91
CA THR A 541 -14.70 -0.33 -31.47
C THR A 541 -14.48 -0.49 -32.97
N PRO A 542 -14.17 -1.71 -33.46
CA PRO A 542 -14.08 -1.99 -34.89
C PRO A 542 -15.41 -1.72 -35.61
N ASP A 543 -15.35 -1.22 -36.84
CA ASP A 543 -16.54 -0.99 -37.68
C ASP A 543 -17.21 -2.30 -38.13
N ALA A 544 -16.42 -3.38 -38.17
CA ALA A 544 -16.87 -4.74 -38.46
C ALA A 544 -16.23 -5.72 -37.46
N PRO A 545 -16.91 -6.85 -37.14
CA PRO A 545 -16.33 -7.88 -36.28
C PRO A 545 -14.95 -8.33 -36.77
N LEU A 546 -14.07 -8.64 -35.83
CA LEU A 546 -12.74 -9.13 -36.17
C LEU A 546 -12.87 -10.47 -36.92
N ALA A 547 -12.13 -10.63 -38.02
CA ALA A 547 -12.06 -11.87 -38.77
C ALA A 547 -11.57 -13.03 -37.87
N PRO A 548 -12.20 -14.21 -37.92
CA PRO A 548 -11.85 -15.35 -37.08
C PRO A 548 -10.49 -15.96 -37.45
N GLY A 549 -9.83 -16.58 -36.46
CA GLY A 549 -8.48 -17.15 -36.58
C GLY A 549 -7.38 -16.15 -36.93
N ARG A 550 -7.69 -14.85 -37.01
CA ARG A 550 -6.80 -13.79 -37.48
C ARG A 550 -5.97 -13.22 -36.34
N GLN A 551 -4.71 -12.91 -36.64
CA GLN A 551 -3.82 -12.21 -35.71
C GLN A 551 -3.95 -10.69 -35.92
N TYR A 552 -3.95 -9.97 -34.80
CA TYR A 552 -4.00 -8.51 -34.74
C TYR A 552 -2.85 -7.96 -33.91
N GLU A 553 -2.54 -6.69 -34.14
CA GLU A 553 -1.53 -5.91 -33.44
C GLU A 553 -2.14 -4.58 -33.00
N LEU A 554 -2.10 -4.30 -31.70
CA LEU A 554 -2.35 -2.99 -31.11
C LEU A 554 -0.99 -2.30 -30.89
N ALA A 555 -0.73 -1.25 -31.66
CA ALA A 555 0.49 -0.44 -31.56
C ALA A 555 0.20 0.86 -30.80
N VAL A 556 0.95 1.11 -29.73
CA VAL A 556 0.96 2.36 -28.95
C VAL A 556 2.31 3.03 -29.20
N THR A 557 2.32 4.17 -29.87
CA THR A 557 3.55 4.86 -30.29
C THR A 557 3.97 5.94 -29.29
N THR A 558 5.19 6.44 -29.43
CA THR A 558 5.70 7.62 -28.70
C THR A 558 4.97 8.92 -29.05
N GLY A 559 4.01 8.89 -29.99
CA GLY A 559 3.12 10.00 -30.28
C GLY A 559 2.05 10.26 -29.21
N VAL A 560 1.80 9.31 -28.31
CA VAL A 560 0.88 9.49 -27.17
C VAL A 560 1.50 10.50 -26.19
N LYS A 561 0.70 11.47 -25.73
CA LYS A 561 1.15 12.48 -24.75
C LYS A 561 0.15 12.62 -23.61
N ASP A 562 0.64 12.93 -22.41
CA ASP A 562 -0.22 13.38 -21.32
C ASP A 562 -0.73 14.82 -21.53
N LYS A 563 -1.60 15.28 -20.62
CA LYS A 563 -2.10 16.67 -20.59
C LYS A 563 -1.01 17.72 -20.34
N ALA A 564 0.15 17.34 -19.80
CA ALA A 564 1.30 18.23 -19.62
C ALA A 564 2.19 18.31 -20.88
N GLY A 565 1.90 17.50 -21.92
CA GLY A 565 2.64 17.45 -23.17
C GLY A 565 3.84 16.50 -23.16
N THR A 566 4.04 15.73 -22.08
CA THR A 566 5.08 14.71 -21.98
C THR A 566 4.73 13.52 -22.86
N ALA A 567 5.66 13.12 -23.72
CA ALA A 567 5.46 11.99 -24.62
C ALA A 567 5.71 10.64 -23.93
N LEU A 568 5.00 9.60 -24.37
CA LEU A 568 5.31 8.22 -24.05
C LEU A 568 6.76 7.93 -24.48
N GLN A 569 7.56 7.42 -23.56
CA GLN A 569 9.00 7.22 -23.80
C GLN A 569 9.26 6.08 -24.80
N ASP A 570 8.65 4.92 -24.55
CA ASP A 570 8.85 3.71 -25.34
C ASP A 570 7.54 3.27 -25.99
N ALA A 571 7.60 3.00 -27.30
CA ALA A 571 6.47 2.40 -28.00
C ALA A 571 6.17 0.99 -27.46
N ARG A 572 4.90 0.61 -27.44
CA ARG A 572 4.41 -0.69 -26.99
C ARG A 572 3.60 -1.35 -28.09
N THR A 573 3.69 -2.67 -28.15
CA THR A 573 2.98 -3.48 -29.12
C THR A 573 2.35 -4.65 -28.38
N PHE A 574 1.08 -4.91 -28.65
CA PHE A 574 0.33 -6.04 -28.11
C PHE A 574 -0.24 -6.84 -29.26
N ARG A 575 0.05 -8.14 -29.32
CA ARG A 575 -0.44 -9.04 -30.36
C ARG A 575 -1.41 -10.04 -29.78
N PHE A 576 -2.49 -10.31 -30.50
CA PHE A 576 -3.46 -11.32 -30.10
C PHE A 576 -4.07 -12.02 -31.32
N GLN A 577 -4.66 -13.20 -31.09
CA GLN A 577 -5.31 -14.00 -32.11
C GLN A 577 -6.76 -14.30 -31.72
N THR A 578 -7.68 -14.09 -32.66
CA THR A 578 -9.09 -14.43 -32.48
C THR A 578 -9.34 -15.92 -32.58
N ALA A 579 -10.39 -16.41 -31.94
CA ALA A 579 -10.87 -17.79 -32.11
C ALA A 579 -11.17 -18.12 -33.60
N PRO A 580 -10.94 -19.38 -34.03
CA PRO A 580 -11.22 -19.85 -35.41
C PRO A 580 -12.67 -19.74 -35.87
#